data_AF-A0A653ZTX5-F1
#
_entry.id   AF-A0A653ZTX5-F1
#
_cell.length_a   1.000
_cell.length_b   1.000
_cell.length_c   1.000
_cell.angle_alpha   90.00
_cell.angle_beta   90.00
_cell.angle_gamma   90.00
#
_symmetry.space_group_name_H-M   'P 1'
#
loop_
_entity.id
_entity.type
_entity.pdbx_description
1 polymer ?
#
loop_
_entity_poly.entity_id
_entity_poly.type
_entity_poly.pdbx_seq_one_letter_code
_entity_poly.pdbx_strand_id
1 'polypeptide(L)'
;MKYPRALALCVALAMLGGCGSSSDDSSSSSSGGTTTVVAAPAIATQPAAVSVAAGAAASFTVSATGGGTLSYQWRKGGTAISGATSATYSIAATTAADAGSYDVVVTNSAGSVTSAAAALTVASATAAPAIVTQPVSQSVATGAGVTLTVTASGSGTLSYQWRKGGVAIAGATSSSYTIASAAAADAGTYDVVVTNSIGSVTSSATTLAVTASTSSTQSVAAYNAAMSFYTSLTGTQQTSVQVAYSIDAARRWSNLPAAMSSRNGIKWGSLSTAQKTAATTLIKTALSDAGSSLQFGMQAADDYLNSIGGGSSYGNGEYYIAFVGTPTSTGFWILQLTGHHLTWNIAFNGSYKSPTPVFLGIEPKGSFTINGVTYDPMAAQRTAMASLGAALTAYSGAKLSGTYADILFGANGSGGGDGTCPRSYSSVTTHGLPYSSLSAADQALAQAAIRAYVNTQATEYANDLLGAYLSSTALAQTYVAYAGSGTVTTNGDYIRIEGPRLWIEFSTQRGVIVQNDIHYHTIWRDKFGDYGGKCVN
;
A
#
# COMPACT_ATOMS: atom_id res chain seq x y z
N MET A 1 2.59 36.36 -24.53
CA MET A 1 3.58 36.97 -25.44
C MET A 1 3.63 38.47 -25.20
N LYS A 2 4.85 39.01 -25.16
CA LYS A 2 5.29 40.40 -25.44
C LYS A 2 4.99 41.53 -24.41
N TYR A 3 6.11 42.03 -23.87
CA TYR A 3 6.35 43.37 -23.33
C TYR A 3 6.04 44.49 -24.34
N PRO A 4 5.96 45.76 -23.87
CA PRO A 4 6.97 46.77 -24.25
C PRO A 4 7.42 47.62 -23.03
N ARG A 5 8.71 47.99 -22.87
CA ARG A 5 9.59 48.95 -23.57
C ARG A 5 9.36 50.43 -23.21
N ALA A 6 10.46 51.03 -22.75
CA ALA A 6 10.67 52.38 -22.24
C ALA A 6 10.75 53.47 -23.32
N LEU A 7 10.62 54.74 -22.91
CA LEU A 7 11.10 55.91 -23.63
C LEU A 7 11.61 56.99 -22.66
N ALA A 8 12.75 57.58 -23.00
CA ALA A 8 13.44 58.67 -22.30
C ALA A 8 12.98 60.04 -22.84
N LEU A 9 13.15 61.12 -22.05
CA LEU A 9 13.26 62.48 -22.58
C LEU A 9 14.06 63.41 -21.64
N CYS A 10 14.85 64.28 -22.24
CA CYS A 10 15.79 65.26 -21.68
C CYS A 10 15.36 66.67 -22.09
N VAL A 11 15.49 67.70 -21.24
CA VAL A 11 15.38 69.16 -21.57
C VAL A 11 16.16 69.96 -20.50
N ALA A 12 17.31 70.59 -20.83
CA ALA A 12 17.57 72.00 -21.24
C ALA A 12 17.53 73.03 -20.07
N LEU A 13 18.10 74.24 -20.09
CA LEU A 13 19.26 74.95 -20.68
C LEU A 13 19.05 76.42 -20.20
N ALA A 14 20.07 77.16 -19.76
CA ALA A 14 20.02 78.64 -19.74
C ALA A 14 21.42 79.29 -19.79
N MET A 15 21.59 80.24 -20.72
CA MET A 15 22.74 81.16 -20.93
C MET A 15 22.63 82.42 -20.02
N LEU A 16 23.49 83.48 -19.98
CA LEU A 16 24.45 84.19 -20.86
C LEU A 16 25.51 84.94 -20.00
N GLY A 17 26.76 85.15 -20.48
CA GLY A 17 27.35 86.47 -20.88
C GLY A 17 28.17 87.17 -19.76
N GLY A 18 29.34 87.83 -19.92
CA GLY A 18 30.24 88.13 -21.04
C GLY A 18 31.47 88.97 -20.55
N CYS A 19 32.55 88.94 -21.35
CA CYS A 19 33.67 89.90 -21.59
C CYS A 19 34.51 90.58 -20.47
N GLY A 20 35.85 90.52 -20.59
CA GLY A 20 36.78 91.52 -20.02
C GLY A 20 38.22 91.10 -19.70
N SER A 21 39.09 91.06 -20.73
CA SER A 21 40.54 91.36 -20.82
C SER A 21 41.60 91.14 -19.69
N SER A 22 42.80 90.73 -20.19
CA SER A 22 44.21 90.95 -19.78
C SER A 22 44.89 90.04 -18.73
N SER A 23 45.80 89.18 -19.25
CA SER A 23 47.24 88.97 -18.95
C SER A 23 47.76 89.37 -17.56
N ASP A 24 48.58 88.63 -16.81
CA ASP A 24 49.40 87.41 -16.97
C ASP A 24 49.55 86.82 -15.55
N ASP A 25 49.58 85.49 -15.38
CA ASP A 25 50.67 84.83 -14.63
C ASP A 25 50.54 83.30 -14.62
N SER A 26 51.55 82.66 -15.20
CA SER A 26 52.23 81.44 -14.74
C SER A 26 51.42 80.44 -13.89
N SER A 27 50.81 79.42 -14.52
CA SER A 27 50.44 78.18 -13.83
C SER A 27 51.05 76.95 -14.51
N SER A 28 51.96 76.30 -13.77
CA SER A 28 52.56 75.02 -14.09
C SER A 28 51.47 73.95 -14.21
N SER A 29 51.36 73.33 -15.39
CA SER A 29 50.54 72.15 -15.62
C SER A 29 51.14 70.95 -14.89
N SER A 30 50.51 70.50 -13.80
CA SER A 30 50.73 69.17 -13.22
C SER A 30 49.56 68.27 -13.60
N SER A 31 49.86 67.17 -14.29
CA SER A 31 48.92 66.10 -14.67
C SER A 31 48.12 65.61 -13.46
N GLY A 32 46.81 65.88 -13.47
CA GLY A 32 45.88 65.37 -12.47
C GLY A 32 45.71 63.86 -12.62
N GLY A 33 46.44 63.09 -11.81
CA GLY A 33 46.07 61.71 -11.52
C GLY A 33 44.74 61.75 -10.76
N THR A 34 43.67 61.24 -11.38
CA THR A 34 42.38 61.06 -10.69
C THR A 34 42.54 59.97 -9.63
N THR A 35 42.86 60.37 -8.41
CA THR A 35 42.69 59.53 -7.21
C THR A 35 41.22 59.21 -7.06
N THR A 36 40.78 58.03 -7.50
CA THR A 36 39.44 57.53 -7.18
C THR A 36 39.36 57.31 -5.67
N VAL A 37 38.71 58.22 -4.97
CA VAL A 37 38.47 58.09 -3.53
C VAL A 37 37.55 56.88 -3.33
N VAL A 38 38.09 55.82 -2.73
CA VAL A 38 37.28 54.66 -2.33
C VAL A 38 36.32 55.12 -1.24
N ALA A 39 35.01 55.00 -1.48
CA ALA A 39 34.01 55.38 -0.49
C ALA A 39 34.09 54.44 0.73
N ALA A 40 34.16 54.99 1.93
CA ALA A 40 34.13 54.21 3.17
C ALA A 40 32.81 53.42 3.30
N PRO A 41 32.78 52.31 4.06
CA PRO A 41 31.59 51.50 4.18
C PRO A 41 30.48 52.24 4.95
N ALA A 42 29.24 52.10 4.52
CA ALA A 42 28.06 52.62 5.20
C ALA A 42 26.97 51.54 5.28
N ILE A 43 26.36 51.37 6.45
CA ILE A 43 25.28 50.39 6.64
C ILE A 43 24.00 50.90 5.98
N ALA A 44 23.51 50.17 4.98
CA ALA A 44 22.26 50.45 4.28
C ALA A 44 21.05 49.80 4.98
N THR A 45 21.24 48.66 5.63
CA THR A 45 20.19 48.00 6.42
C THR A 45 20.81 47.37 7.65
N GLN A 46 20.33 47.79 8.82
CA GLN A 46 20.77 47.28 10.12
C GLN A 46 20.24 45.85 10.34
N PRO A 47 20.97 45.00 11.09
CA PRO A 47 20.41 43.74 11.55
C PRO A 47 19.24 43.96 12.52
N ALA A 48 18.21 43.14 12.39
CA ALA A 48 17.04 43.18 13.27
C ALA A 48 17.20 42.23 14.46
N ALA A 49 16.57 42.55 15.58
CA ALA A 49 16.48 41.64 16.73
C ALA A 49 15.71 40.37 16.37
N VAL A 50 16.12 39.23 16.94
CA VAL A 50 15.55 37.91 16.67
C VAL A 50 15.14 37.27 18.00
N SER A 51 13.92 36.73 18.05
CA SER A 51 13.41 35.98 19.20
C SER A 51 13.01 34.57 18.76
N VAL A 52 13.64 33.55 19.32
CA VAL A 52 13.40 32.14 18.98
C VAL A 52 13.35 31.29 20.25
N ALA A 53 12.69 30.13 20.18
CA ALA A 53 12.77 29.14 21.24
C ALA A 53 14.13 28.41 21.18
N ALA A 54 14.61 27.89 22.31
CA ALA A 54 15.77 27.01 22.32
C ALA A 54 15.57 25.82 21.36
N GLY A 55 16.62 25.47 20.59
CA GLY A 55 16.61 24.45 19.55
C GLY A 55 16.14 24.91 18.17
N ALA A 56 15.52 26.09 18.04
CA ALA A 56 15.17 26.67 16.73
C ALA A 56 16.38 27.36 16.08
N ALA A 57 16.31 27.55 14.76
CA ALA A 57 17.33 28.30 14.02
C ALA A 57 17.12 29.82 14.15
N ALA A 58 18.21 30.58 14.17
CA ALA A 58 18.20 32.05 14.18
C ALA A 58 19.18 32.60 13.13
N SER A 59 18.88 33.75 12.53
CA SER A 59 19.76 34.40 11.56
C SER A 59 19.73 35.92 11.65
N PHE A 60 20.91 36.55 11.60
CA PHE A 60 21.09 37.99 11.44
C PHE A 60 21.60 38.31 10.05
N THR A 61 21.12 39.39 9.43
CA THR A 61 21.58 39.84 8.11
C THR A 61 21.83 41.34 8.13
N VAL A 62 22.88 41.79 7.44
CA VAL A 62 23.20 43.20 7.23
C VAL A 62 23.29 43.50 5.73
N SER A 63 22.95 44.73 5.34
CA SER A 63 23.27 45.26 4.00
C SER A 63 24.14 46.49 4.15
N ALA A 64 25.25 46.56 3.39
CA ALA A 64 26.20 47.66 3.44
C ALA A 64 26.60 48.10 2.03
N THR A 65 26.92 49.38 1.91
CA THR A 65 27.46 50.02 0.70
C THR A 65 28.88 50.50 0.97
N GLY A 66 29.67 50.72 -0.08
CA GLY A 66 31.05 51.19 0.01
C GLY A 66 31.80 50.90 -1.29
N GLY A 67 32.96 51.53 -1.48
CA GLY A 67 33.83 51.26 -2.62
C GLY A 67 34.63 49.98 -2.43
N GLY A 68 34.92 49.26 -3.53
CA GLY A 68 35.74 48.05 -3.50
C GLY A 68 35.09 46.87 -2.78
N THR A 69 35.90 45.89 -2.38
CA THR A 69 35.43 44.68 -1.67
C THR A 69 35.18 44.98 -0.19
N LEU A 70 33.98 44.65 0.29
CA LEU A 70 33.62 44.72 1.70
C LEU A 70 33.95 43.39 2.39
N SER A 71 34.59 43.45 3.56
CA SER A 71 34.73 42.31 4.48
C SER A 71 33.82 42.49 5.69
N TYR A 72 33.30 41.37 6.20
CA TYR A 72 32.39 41.35 7.36
C TYR A 72 33.05 40.57 8.49
N GLN A 73 32.74 40.96 9.72
CA GLN A 73 33.07 40.19 10.92
C GLN A 73 31.96 40.36 11.94
N TRP A 74 31.16 39.32 12.15
CA TRP A 74 30.15 39.32 13.21
C TRP A 74 30.81 39.19 14.57
N ARG A 75 30.21 39.86 15.55
CA ARG A 75 30.66 39.88 16.94
C ARG A 75 29.49 39.61 17.87
N LYS A 76 29.78 39.01 19.02
CA LYS A 76 28.85 38.83 20.13
C LYS A 76 29.39 39.54 21.35
N GLY A 77 28.64 40.50 21.89
CA GLY A 77 29.09 41.32 23.02
C GLY A 77 30.42 42.02 22.75
N GLY A 78 30.67 42.41 21.49
CA GLY A 78 31.93 43.04 21.05
C GLY A 78 33.08 42.08 20.69
N THR A 79 32.95 40.77 20.93
CA THR A 79 34.00 39.77 20.61
C THR A 79 33.73 39.11 19.26
N ALA A 80 34.77 38.99 18.42
CA ALA A 80 34.67 38.37 17.10
C ALA A 80 34.26 36.89 17.16
N ILE A 81 33.28 36.52 16.34
CA ILE A 81 32.85 35.13 16.15
C ILE A 81 33.70 34.52 15.03
N SER A 82 34.47 33.48 15.35
CA SER A 82 35.35 32.84 14.38
C SER A 82 34.58 32.35 13.15
N GLY A 83 35.07 32.67 11.95
CA GLY A 83 34.49 32.25 10.67
C GLY A 83 33.24 33.02 10.20
N ALA A 84 32.65 33.87 11.04
CA ALA A 84 31.43 34.61 10.71
C ALA A 84 31.72 35.87 9.85
N THR A 85 32.08 35.63 8.59
CA THR A 85 32.64 36.64 7.66
C THR A 85 31.73 37.01 6.47
N SER A 86 30.46 36.60 6.54
CA SER A 86 29.44 36.86 5.52
C SER A 86 28.46 37.94 5.96
N ALA A 87 27.70 38.49 4.99
CA ALA A 87 26.62 39.44 5.26
C ALA A 87 25.47 38.86 6.12
N THR A 88 25.38 37.52 6.21
CA THR A 88 24.43 36.79 7.06
C THR A 88 25.18 35.88 8.03
N TYR A 89 24.75 35.84 9.29
CA TYR A 89 25.20 34.90 10.30
C TYR A 89 24.02 34.08 10.83
N SER A 90 24.14 32.75 10.81
CA SER A 90 23.07 31.83 11.18
C SER A 90 23.51 30.84 12.25
N ILE A 91 22.62 30.55 13.19
CA ILE A 91 22.76 29.53 14.23
C ILE A 91 21.70 28.46 13.94
N ALA A 92 22.10 27.21 13.72
CA ALA A 92 21.19 26.14 13.30
C ALA A 92 20.24 25.69 14.42
N ALA A 93 20.71 25.69 15.67
CA ALA A 93 19.92 25.33 16.85
C ALA A 93 20.40 26.16 18.05
N THR A 94 19.63 27.17 18.45
CA THR A 94 20.02 28.10 19.51
C THR A 94 19.92 27.49 20.90
N THR A 95 20.88 27.79 21.76
CA THR A 95 20.89 27.48 23.19
C THR A 95 20.74 28.75 24.02
N ALA A 96 20.48 28.65 25.33
CA ALA A 96 20.45 29.81 26.22
C ALA A 96 21.79 30.59 26.20
N ALA A 97 22.91 29.89 25.97
CA ALA A 97 24.22 30.51 25.87
C ALA A 97 24.34 31.40 24.63
N ASP A 98 23.53 31.21 23.58
CA ASP A 98 23.56 32.00 22.35
C ASP A 98 22.87 33.37 22.50
N ALA A 99 22.01 33.54 23.50
CA ALA A 99 21.37 34.82 23.78
C ALA A 99 22.43 35.93 24.00
N GLY A 100 22.14 37.13 23.52
CA GLY A 100 23.07 38.25 23.61
C GLY A 100 22.93 39.25 22.48
N SER A 101 23.84 40.23 22.47
CA SER A 101 23.86 41.29 21.47
C SER A 101 24.86 40.96 20.37
N TYR A 102 24.39 41.06 19.12
CA TYR A 102 25.17 40.78 17.92
C TYR A 102 25.32 42.05 17.09
N ASP A 103 26.53 42.34 16.66
CA ASP A 103 26.84 43.43 15.74
C ASP A 103 27.82 42.93 14.68
N VAL A 104 27.96 43.67 13.58
CA VAL A 104 28.89 43.34 12.50
C VAL A 104 29.75 44.54 12.15
N VAL A 105 31.05 44.30 12.06
CA VAL A 105 32.01 45.27 11.54
C VAL A 105 32.17 45.03 10.05
N VAL A 106 31.92 46.07 9.25
CA VAL A 106 32.10 46.05 7.80
C VAL A 106 33.29 46.93 7.45
N THR A 107 34.28 46.39 6.74
CA THR A 107 35.56 47.06 6.46
C THR A 107 35.87 47.07 4.96
N ASN A 108 36.49 48.16 4.49
CA ASN A 108 37.19 48.22 3.21
C ASN A 108 38.51 49.01 3.37
N SER A 109 39.19 49.29 2.26
CA SER A 109 40.47 50.04 2.29
C SER A 109 40.34 51.50 2.73
N ALA A 110 39.13 52.08 2.74
CA ALA A 110 38.87 53.45 3.13
C ALA A 110 38.43 53.60 4.60
N GLY A 111 38.09 52.50 5.28
CA GLY A 111 37.72 52.51 6.70
C GLY A 111 36.81 51.36 7.11
N SER A 112 36.20 51.49 8.29
CA SER A 112 35.24 50.53 8.83
C SER A 112 34.03 51.22 9.44
N VAL A 113 32.90 50.52 9.42
CA VAL A 113 31.65 50.91 10.10
C VAL A 113 31.14 49.72 10.91
N THR A 114 30.61 49.99 12.10
CA THR A 114 29.97 48.97 12.94
C THR A 114 28.45 49.16 12.88
N SER A 115 27.70 48.07 12.71
CA SER A 115 26.24 48.13 12.74
C SER A 115 25.69 48.51 14.12
N ALA A 116 24.42 48.89 14.16
CA ALA A 116 23.67 48.82 15.42
C ALA A 116 23.64 47.38 15.92
N ALA A 117 23.56 47.21 17.24
CA ALA A 117 23.55 45.89 17.85
C ALA A 117 22.12 45.31 17.83
N ALA A 118 21.98 44.09 17.37
CA ALA A 118 20.74 43.33 17.31
C ALA A 118 20.72 42.28 18.44
N ALA A 119 19.62 42.21 19.20
CA ALA A 119 19.48 41.23 20.27
C ALA A 119 19.01 39.87 19.74
N LEU A 120 19.68 38.79 20.15
CA LEU A 120 19.14 37.43 20.12
C LEU A 120 18.49 37.13 21.47
N THR A 121 17.18 36.96 21.48
CA THR A 121 16.45 36.44 22.64
C THR A 121 16.18 34.96 22.41
N VAL A 122 16.74 34.10 23.25
CA VAL A 122 16.42 32.67 23.26
C VAL A 122 15.45 32.42 24.39
N ALA A 123 14.19 32.16 24.05
CA ALA A 123 13.17 31.84 25.03
C ALA A 123 13.47 30.46 25.62
N SER A 124 13.80 30.43 26.92
CA SER A 124 13.91 29.19 27.67
C SER A 124 12.55 28.51 27.76
N ALA A 125 12.52 27.19 27.55
CA ALA A 125 11.35 26.40 27.91
C ALA A 125 11.14 26.53 29.43
N THR A 126 9.92 26.86 29.86
CA THR A 126 9.61 27.09 31.28
C THR A 126 8.76 25.98 31.89
N ALA A 127 8.14 25.15 31.04
CA ALA A 127 7.34 24.01 31.45
C ALA A 127 7.85 22.71 30.83
N ALA A 128 8.08 21.70 31.67
CA ALA A 128 8.24 20.32 31.24
C ALA A 128 6.94 19.82 30.57
N PRO A 129 6.99 18.76 29.74
CA PRO A 129 5.80 18.26 29.10
C PRO A 129 4.83 17.66 30.11
N ALA A 130 3.53 17.85 29.89
CA ALA A 130 2.47 17.24 30.68
C ALA A 130 1.43 16.62 29.74
N ILE A 131 0.94 15.42 30.09
CA ILE A 131 -0.11 14.77 29.31
C ILE A 131 -1.45 15.43 29.62
N VAL A 132 -2.11 15.96 28.59
CA VAL A 132 -3.44 16.58 28.67
C VAL A 132 -4.53 15.54 28.41
N THR A 133 -4.31 14.66 27.43
CA THR A 133 -5.24 13.57 27.09
C THR A 133 -4.45 12.28 26.95
N GLN A 134 -4.79 11.32 27.79
CA GLN A 134 -4.19 9.99 27.78
C GLN A 134 -4.65 9.20 26.55
N PRO A 135 -3.80 8.28 26.03
CA PRO A 135 -4.25 7.31 25.05
C PRO A 135 -5.30 6.36 25.65
N VAL A 136 -6.32 6.03 24.87
CA VAL A 136 -7.46 5.23 25.30
C VAL A 136 -7.31 3.79 24.81
N SER A 137 -7.64 2.82 25.67
CA SER A 137 -7.60 1.40 25.31
C SER A 137 -8.60 1.11 24.21
N GLN A 138 -8.19 0.31 23.23
CA GLN A 138 -9.01 -0.03 22.07
C GLN A 138 -9.06 -1.54 21.90
N SER A 139 -10.19 -2.01 21.37
CA SER A 139 -10.38 -3.39 20.93
C SER A 139 -10.77 -3.37 19.47
N VAL A 140 -9.98 -4.02 18.62
CA VAL A 140 -10.22 -4.08 17.17
C VAL A 140 -10.14 -5.51 16.68
N ALA A 141 -10.88 -5.81 15.62
CA ALA A 141 -10.78 -7.10 14.95
C ALA A 141 -9.43 -7.23 14.21
N THR A 142 -8.90 -8.45 14.09
CA THR A 142 -7.79 -8.74 13.17
C THR A 142 -8.09 -8.17 11.77
N GLY A 143 -7.10 -7.49 11.19
CA GLY A 143 -7.16 -6.86 9.89
C GLY A 143 -7.65 -5.40 9.89
N ALA A 144 -8.34 -4.95 10.95
CA ALA A 144 -8.83 -3.57 11.06
C ALA A 144 -7.71 -2.58 11.37
N GLY A 145 -7.87 -1.33 10.91
CA GLY A 145 -6.96 -0.24 11.26
C GLY A 145 -7.25 0.31 12.67
N VAL A 146 -6.20 0.71 13.39
CA VAL A 146 -6.30 1.34 14.71
C VAL A 146 -5.33 2.50 14.84
N THR A 147 -5.74 3.58 15.50
CA THR A 147 -4.87 4.74 15.79
C THR A 147 -4.91 5.06 17.28
N LEU A 148 -3.76 5.02 17.93
CA LEU A 148 -3.54 5.51 19.29
C LEU A 148 -3.11 6.97 19.22
N THR A 149 -3.67 7.83 20.06
CA THR A 149 -3.40 9.28 20.07
C THR A 149 -3.08 9.76 21.47
N VAL A 150 -2.20 10.74 21.58
CA VAL A 150 -1.91 11.47 22.82
C VAL A 150 -1.99 12.97 22.57
N THR A 151 -2.45 13.73 23.56
CA THR A 151 -2.32 15.19 23.57
C THR A 151 -1.46 15.60 24.76
N ALA A 152 -0.43 16.41 24.53
CA ALA A 152 0.47 16.89 25.55
C ALA A 152 0.64 18.42 25.46
N SER A 153 0.87 19.05 26.60
CA SER A 153 1.29 20.44 26.73
C SER A 153 2.76 20.50 27.15
N GLY A 154 3.37 21.68 27.05
CA GLY A 154 4.76 21.92 27.42
C GLY A 154 5.32 23.11 26.65
N SER A 155 6.47 23.63 27.09
CA SER A 155 7.14 24.71 26.37
C SER A 155 8.04 24.16 25.26
N GLY A 156 8.21 24.94 24.18
CA GLY A 156 9.08 24.59 23.06
C GLY A 156 8.56 23.43 22.22
N THR A 157 9.45 22.82 21.44
CA THR A 157 9.14 21.69 20.57
C THR A 157 9.07 20.40 21.39
N LEU A 158 7.97 19.65 21.24
CA LEU A 158 7.79 18.34 21.87
C LEU A 158 8.23 17.23 20.92
N SER A 159 8.98 16.25 21.44
CA SER A 159 9.28 15.00 20.75
C SER A 159 8.50 13.84 21.37
N TYR A 160 8.09 12.88 20.55
CA TYR A 160 7.30 11.72 20.96
C TYR A 160 8.07 10.43 20.66
N GLN A 161 7.86 9.40 21.46
CA GLN A 161 8.31 8.05 21.18
C GLN A 161 7.30 7.05 21.74
N TRP A 162 6.55 6.38 20.86
CA TRP A 162 5.65 5.30 21.26
C TRP A 162 6.45 4.04 21.63
N ARG A 163 5.96 3.32 22.62
CA ARG A 163 6.53 2.08 23.12
C ARG A 163 5.46 1.00 23.21
N LYS A 164 5.88 -0.25 23.06
CA LYS A 164 5.07 -1.44 23.28
C LYS A 164 5.75 -2.31 24.32
N GLY A 165 5.05 -2.63 25.41
CA GLY A 165 5.64 -3.36 26.54
C GLY A 165 6.91 -2.69 27.08
N GLY A 166 6.98 -1.35 27.03
CA GLY A 166 8.16 -0.57 27.43
C GLY A 166 9.29 -0.47 26.39
N VAL A 167 9.19 -1.14 25.24
CA VAL A 167 10.22 -1.11 24.17
C VAL A 167 9.83 -0.10 23.09
N ALA A 168 10.79 0.73 22.66
CA ALA A 168 10.57 1.75 21.62
C ALA A 168 10.19 1.13 20.26
N ILE A 169 9.14 1.68 19.66
CA ILE A 169 8.70 1.32 18.31
C ILE A 169 9.45 2.23 17.31
N ALA A 170 10.22 1.62 16.41
CA ALA A 170 11.01 2.37 15.43
C ALA A 170 10.12 3.27 14.55
N GLY A 171 10.49 4.55 14.42
CA GLY A 171 9.79 5.54 13.58
C GLY A 171 8.48 6.09 14.16
N ALA A 172 8.01 5.61 15.32
CA ALA A 172 6.77 6.08 15.93
C ALA A 172 6.98 7.36 16.77
N THR A 173 7.28 8.47 16.09
CA THR A 173 7.71 9.74 16.71
C THR A 173 6.69 10.89 16.64
N SER A 174 5.43 10.57 16.35
CA SER A 174 4.33 11.54 16.26
C SER A 174 3.39 11.45 17.47
N SER A 175 2.52 12.45 17.62
CA SER A 175 1.44 12.46 18.63
C SER A 175 0.38 11.37 18.42
N SER A 176 0.44 10.65 17.29
CA SER A 176 -0.36 9.47 17.00
C SER A 176 0.49 8.31 16.49
N TYR A 177 0.04 7.08 16.74
CA TYR A 177 0.60 5.85 16.18
C TYR A 177 -0.52 5.02 15.54
N THR A 178 -0.39 4.75 14.25
CA THR A 178 -1.41 4.04 13.45
C THR A 178 -0.89 2.68 13.02
N ILE A 179 -1.70 1.65 13.25
CA ILE A 179 -1.54 0.32 12.68
C ILE A 179 -2.62 0.17 11.61
N ALA A 180 -2.22 0.11 10.35
CA ALA A 180 -3.18 0.08 9.23
C ALA A 180 -4.01 -1.22 9.17
N SER A 181 -3.46 -2.32 9.68
CA SER A 181 -4.10 -3.63 9.71
C SER A 181 -3.58 -4.43 10.91
N ALA A 182 -4.38 -4.53 11.97
CA ALA A 182 -3.98 -5.13 13.24
C ALA A 182 -3.85 -6.66 13.15
N ALA A 183 -2.74 -7.22 13.62
CA ALA A 183 -2.52 -8.65 13.78
C ALA A 183 -2.55 -9.06 15.25
N ALA A 184 -2.70 -10.35 15.54
CA ALA A 184 -2.65 -10.87 16.91
C ALA A 184 -1.36 -10.46 17.65
N ALA A 185 -0.24 -10.39 16.91
CA ALA A 185 1.03 -9.94 17.44
C ALA A 185 1.02 -8.47 17.89
N ASP A 186 0.11 -7.63 17.39
CA ASP A 186 -0.02 -6.21 17.75
C ASP A 186 -0.71 -5.99 19.09
N ALA A 187 -1.43 -6.99 19.60
CA ALA A 187 -2.02 -6.92 20.92
C ALA A 187 -0.96 -6.67 22.00
N GLY A 188 -1.33 -5.90 23.00
CA GLY A 188 -0.45 -5.59 24.13
C GLY A 188 -0.63 -4.18 24.68
N THR A 189 0.29 -3.82 25.56
CA THR A 189 0.28 -2.54 26.25
C THR A 189 1.17 -1.53 25.54
N TYR A 190 0.64 -0.34 25.32
CA TYR A 190 1.34 0.78 24.70
C TYR A 190 1.41 1.98 25.64
N ASP A 191 2.47 2.75 25.52
CA ASP A 191 2.64 4.04 26.18
C ASP A 191 3.49 4.96 25.29
N VAL A 192 3.48 6.25 25.57
CA VAL A 192 4.28 7.23 24.83
C VAL A 192 5.06 8.11 25.77
N VAL A 193 6.35 8.30 25.47
CA VAL A 193 7.23 9.24 26.16
C VAL A 193 7.24 10.54 25.38
N VAL A 194 6.89 11.64 26.05
CA VAL A 194 6.90 13.01 25.48
C VAL A 194 8.02 13.79 26.16
N THR A 195 8.91 14.37 25.37
CA THR A 195 10.14 15.03 25.88
C THR A 195 10.29 16.45 25.32
N ASN A 196 10.82 17.35 26.13
CA ASN A 196 11.38 18.62 25.70
C ASN A 196 12.71 18.89 26.43
N SER A 197 13.28 20.09 26.28
CA SER A 197 14.56 20.45 26.91
C SER A 197 14.53 20.56 28.45
N ILE A 198 13.36 20.53 29.08
CA ILE A 198 13.18 20.66 30.53
C ILE A 198 12.96 19.30 31.18
N GLY A 199 12.38 18.34 30.45
CA GLY A 199 12.19 16.99 30.96
C GLY A 199 11.32 16.13 30.07
N SER A 200 10.88 15.01 30.62
CA SER A 200 10.03 14.03 29.94
C SER A 200 8.88 13.60 30.82
N VAL A 201 7.74 13.28 30.20
CA VAL A 201 6.59 12.63 30.83
C VAL A 201 6.23 11.37 30.05
N THR A 202 5.81 10.32 30.73
CA THR A 202 5.28 9.10 30.11
C THR A 202 3.78 9.06 30.31
N SER A 203 3.02 8.70 29.26
CA SER A 203 1.57 8.51 29.37
C SER A 203 1.20 7.35 30.31
N SER A 204 -0.06 7.31 30.71
CA SER A 204 -0.63 6.06 31.22
C SER A 204 -0.55 4.98 30.15
N ALA A 205 -0.38 3.74 30.59
CA ALA A 205 -0.44 2.56 29.75
C ALA A 205 -1.85 2.40 29.17
N THR A 206 -1.93 2.13 27.86
CA THR A 206 -3.15 1.80 27.16
C THR A 206 -3.07 0.39 26.59
N THR A 207 -4.18 -0.34 26.54
CA THR A 207 -4.21 -1.70 26.01
C THR A 207 -4.83 -1.70 24.62
N LEU A 208 -4.12 -2.29 23.66
CA LEU A 208 -4.71 -2.70 22.39
C LEU A 208 -5.06 -4.19 22.49
N ALA A 209 -6.35 -4.49 22.48
CA ALA A 209 -6.84 -5.84 22.26
C ALA A 209 -7.06 -6.05 20.76
N VAL A 210 -6.54 -7.16 20.24
CA VAL A 210 -6.85 -7.61 18.87
C VAL A 210 -7.68 -8.87 19.01
N THR A 211 -8.98 -8.74 18.76
CA THR A 211 -9.89 -9.89 18.77
C THR A 211 -9.85 -10.56 17.40
N ALA A 212 -9.68 -11.87 17.38
CA ALA A 212 -9.98 -12.61 16.17
C ALA A 212 -11.46 -12.36 15.85
N SER A 213 -11.77 -11.81 14.67
CA SER A 213 -13.14 -11.86 14.18
C SER A 213 -13.56 -13.33 14.17
N THR A 214 -14.68 -13.64 14.80
CA THR A 214 -15.06 -14.99 15.20
C THR A 214 -15.33 -15.87 13.99
N SER A 215 -14.29 -16.57 13.52
CA SER A 215 -14.41 -17.73 12.61
C SER A 215 -15.48 -18.74 13.09
N SER A 216 -15.82 -18.75 14.38
CA SER A 216 -16.94 -19.52 14.94
C SER A 216 -18.33 -18.98 14.59
N THR A 217 -18.54 -17.66 14.52
CA THR A 217 -19.84 -17.05 14.16
C THR A 217 -20.19 -17.31 12.70
N GLN A 218 -19.21 -17.21 11.78
CA GLN A 218 -19.49 -17.58 10.39
C GLN A 218 -19.64 -19.08 10.20
N SER A 219 -18.88 -19.93 10.90
CA SER A 219 -19.09 -21.39 10.82
C SER A 219 -20.52 -21.76 11.23
N VAL A 220 -21.08 -21.09 12.24
CA VAL A 220 -22.50 -21.22 12.63
C VAL A 220 -23.43 -20.70 11.53
N ALA A 221 -23.16 -19.52 10.96
CA ALA A 221 -23.99 -18.96 9.89
C ALA A 221 -24.02 -19.84 8.64
N ALA A 222 -22.85 -20.32 8.20
CA ALA A 222 -22.70 -21.24 7.08
C ALA A 222 -23.41 -22.56 7.35
N TYR A 223 -23.30 -23.12 8.55
CA TYR A 223 -24.05 -24.30 8.96
C TYR A 223 -25.57 -24.06 8.90
N ASN A 224 -26.08 -22.95 9.44
CA ASN A 224 -27.51 -22.65 9.42
C ASN A 224 -28.04 -22.49 7.98
N ALA A 225 -27.28 -21.82 7.11
CA ALA A 225 -27.61 -21.69 5.70
C ALA A 225 -27.53 -23.04 4.95
N ALA A 226 -26.54 -23.88 5.28
CA ALA A 226 -26.38 -25.22 4.73
C ALA A 226 -27.56 -26.11 5.10
N MET A 227 -27.99 -26.07 6.37
CA MET A 227 -29.16 -26.82 6.81
C MET A 227 -30.46 -26.30 6.20
N SER A 228 -30.60 -24.98 6.02
CA SER A 228 -31.75 -24.39 5.33
C SER A 228 -31.84 -24.86 3.88
N PHE A 229 -30.70 -24.97 3.19
CA PHE A 229 -30.64 -25.57 1.86
C PHE A 229 -30.96 -27.06 1.91
N TYR A 230 -30.29 -27.83 2.77
CA TYR A 230 -30.44 -29.28 2.86
C TYR A 230 -31.89 -29.72 3.15
N THR A 231 -32.58 -29.05 4.07
CA THR A 231 -33.96 -29.39 4.44
C THR A 231 -34.98 -29.00 3.36
N SER A 232 -34.62 -28.09 2.45
CA SER A 232 -35.45 -27.74 1.28
C SER A 232 -35.40 -28.80 0.16
N LEU A 233 -34.44 -29.74 0.23
CA LEU A 233 -34.23 -30.79 -0.77
C LEU A 233 -35.11 -32.03 -0.52
N THR A 234 -35.45 -32.75 -1.59
CA THR A 234 -36.08 -34.08 -1.47
C THR A 234 -35.08 -35.12 -0.96
N GLY A 235 -35.55 -36.29 -0.50
CA GLY A 235 -34.66 -37.35 0.00
C GLY A 235 -33.58 -37.79 -1.00
N THR A 236 -33.93 -37.92 -2.29
CA THR A 236 -32.96 -38.24 -3.35
C THR A 236 -31.95 -37.11 -3.54
N GLN A 237 -32.41 -35.85 -3.54
CA GLN A 237 -31.53 -34.69 -3.66
C GLN A 237 -30.60 -34.55 -2.45
N GLN A 238 -31.07 -34.88 -1.24
CA GLN A 238 -30.26 -34.93 -0.02
C GLN A 238 -29.13 -35.97 -0.13
N THR A 239 -29.41 -37.15 -0.68
CA THR A 239 -28.39 -38.17 -0.95
C THR A 239 -27.39 -37.70 -2.02
N SER A 240 -27.82 -36.91 -3.00
CA SER A 240 -26.92 -36.36 -4.02
C SER A 240 -26.05 -35.22 -3.50
N VAL A 241 -26.60 -34.29 -2.70
CA VAL A 241 -25.84 -33.13 -2.21
C VAL A 241 -24.79 -33.53 -1.20
N GLN A 242 -25.08 -34.47 -0.30
CA GLN A 242 -24.17 -34.84 0.79
C GLN A 242 -23.42 -36.13 0.46
N VAL A 243 -22.12 -36.02 0.26
CA VAL A 243 -21.22 -37.16 0.06
C VAL A 243 -20.37 -37.37 1.30
N ALA A 244 -20.02 -38.63 1.61
CA ALA A 244 -19.14 -38.93 2.72
C ALA A 244 -17.76 -38.25 2.52
N TYR A 245 -17.17 -37.76 3.60
CA TYR A 245 -15.85 -37.14 3.50
C TYR A 245 -14.77 -38.19 3.18
N SER A 246 -14.04 -37.94 2.11
CA SER A 246 -12.69 -38.43 1.88
C SER A 246 -11.92 -37.37 1.09
N ILE A 247 -10.59 -37.39 1.14
CA ILE A 247 -9.79 -36.47 0.33
C ILE A 247 -10.02 -36.72 -1.18
N ASP A 248 -10.24 -37.98 -1.57
CA ASP A 248 -10.58 -38.31 -2.96
C ASP A 248 -11.94 -37.75 -3.37
N ALA A 249 -12.94 -37.76 -2.48
CA ALA A 249 -14.21 -37.10 -2.74
C ALA A 249 -14.02 -35.60 -2.90
N ALA A 250 -13.27 -34.96 -1.98
CA ALA A 250 -13.00 -33.53 -2.04
C ALA A 250 -12.27 -33.10 -3.32
N ARG A 251 -11.42 -33.97 -3.89
CA ARG A 251 -10.66 -33.73 -5.12
C ARG A 251 -11.44 -33.96 -6.41
N ARG A 252 -12.68 -34.46 -6.35
CA ARG A 252 -13.55 -34.68 -7.53
C ARG A 252 -14.18 -33.38 -8.01
N TRP A 253 -13.38 -32.59 -8.72
CA TRP A 253 -13.81 -31.40 -9.43
C TRP A 253 -13.01 -31.26 -10.72
N SER A 254 -13.56 -30.53 -11.69
CA SER A 254 -12.95 -30.31 -12.99
C SER A 254 -13.22 -28.88 -13.49
N ASN A 255 -12.36 -28.37 -14.36
CA ASN A 255 -12.63 -27.16 -15.13
C ASN A 255 -13.44 -27.43 -16.41
N LEU A 256 -13.53 -28.68 -16.86
CA LEU A 256 -14.17 -29.08 -18.13
C LEU A 256 -15.70 -29.01 -18.08
N PRO A 257 -16.39 -28.96 -19.23
CA PRO A 257 -17.85 -29.08 -19.29
C PRO A 257 -18.39 -30.33 -18.58
N ALA A 258 -19.60 -30.26 -18.00
CA ALA A 258 -20.13 -31.32 -17.13
C ALA A 258 -20.31 -32.68 -17.83
N ALA A 259 -20.49 -32.70 -19.15
CA ALA A 259 -20.55 -33.94 -19.93
C ALA A 259 -19.21 -34.70 -20.01
N MET A 260 -18.09 -34.03 -19.72
CA MET A 260 -16.75 -34.61 -19.83
C MET A 260 -16.18 -35.06 -18.48
N SER A 261 -16.79 -34.64 -17.36
CA SER A 261 -16.30 -34.98 -16.02
C SER A 261 -17.43 -35.01 -15.00
N SER A 262 -17.51 -36.10 -14.24
CA SER A 262 -18.44 -36.23 -13.13
C SER A 262 -18.07 -35.31 -11.97
N ARG A 263 -19.07 -34.67 -11.35
CA ARG A 263 -18.92 -33.76 -10.21
C ARG A 263 -19.69 -34.30 -9.01
N ASN A 264 -19.24 -33.98 -7.80
CA ASN A 264 -20.04 -34.26 -6.62
C ASN A 264 -21.27 -33.36 -6.58
N GLY A 265 -22.29 -33.81 -5.86
CA GLY A 265 -23.40 -32.95 -5.46
C GLY A 265 -24.59 -32.99 -6.39
N ILE A 266 -25.46 -32.00 -6.19
CA ILE A 266 -26.66 -31.81 -6.97
C ILE A 266 -26.47 -30.69 -8.00
N LYS A 267 -26.96 -30.96 -9.21
CA LYS A 267 -26.93 -30.04 -10.35
C LYS A 267 -27.91 -28.88 -10.13
N TRP A 268 -27.46 -27.65 -10.33
CA TRP A 268 -28.21 -26.41 -10.15
C TRP A 268 -29.50 -26.39 -10.99
N GLY A 269 -29.43 -26.88 -12.23
CA GLY A 269 -30.59 -27.01 -13.11
C GLY A 269 -31.70 -27.92 -12.58
N SER A 270 -31.39 -28.84 -11.66
CA SER A 270 -32.37 -29.75 -11.04
C SER A 270 -33.07 -29.18 -9.80
N LEU A 271 -32.63 -28.01 -9.33
CA LEU A 271 -33.19 -27.37 -8.14
C LEU A 271 -34.47 -26.59 -8.48
N SER A 272 -35.47 -26.67 -7.60
CA SER A 272 -36.64 -25.80 -7.65
C SER A 272 -36.29 -24.34 -7.34
N THR A 273 -37.19 -23.40 -7.62
CA THR A 273 -36.96 -21.98 -7.31
C THR A 273 -36.66 -21.76 -5.83
N ALA A 274 -37.41 -22.40 -4.92
CA ALA A 274 -37.18 -22.28 -3.48
C ALA A 274 -35.81 -22.85 -3.07
N GLN A 275 -35.40 -23.96 -3.66
CA GLN A 275 -34.10 -24.57 -3.42
C GLN A 275 -32.94 -23.71 -3.93
N LYS A 276 -33.10 -23.08 -5.11
CA LYS A 276 -32.13 -22.11 -5.65
C LYS A 276 -32.00 -20.87 -4.77
N THR A 277 -33.10 -20.40 -4.18
CA THR A 277 -33.06 -19.30 -3.18
C THR A 277 -32.25 -19.71 -1.96
N ALA A 278 -32.50 -20.89 -1.39
CA ALA A 278 -31.75 -21.37 -0.23
C ALA A 278 -30.26 -21.61 -0.55
N ALA A 279 -29.94 -22.18 -1.72
CA ALA A 279 -28.57 -22.35 -2.19
C ALA A 279 -27.86 -21.00 -2.39
N THR A 280 -28.56 -19.99 -2.93
CA THR A 280 -28.04 -18.63 -3.10
C THR A 280 -27.68 -18.00 -1.77
N THR A 281 -28.55 -18.14 -0.76
CA THR A 281 -28.27 -17.68 0.60
C THR A 281 -27.00 -18.33 1.16
N LEU A 282 -26.87 -19.65 1.03
CA LEU A 282 -25.66 -20.37 1.45
C LEU A 282 -24.39 -19.86 0.75
N ILE A 283 -24.43 -19.67 -0.57
CA ILE A 283 -23.30 -19.13 -1.34
C ILE A 283 -22.90 -17.75 -0.82
N LYS A 284 -23.87 -16.85 -0.61
CA LYS A 284 -23.63 -15.50 -0.09
C LYS A 284 -23.17 -15.49 1.36
N THR A 285 -23.53 -16.50 2.17
CA THR A 285 -22.99 -16.66 3.51
C THR A 285 -21.55 -17.18 3.49
N ALA A 286 -21.21 -18.04 2.53
CA ALA A 286 -19.89 -18.64 2.42
C ALA A 286 -18.87 -17.74 1.70
N LEU A 287 -19.29 -16.75 0.92
CA LEU A 287 -18.42 -15.84 0.15
C LEU A 287 -18.67 -14.38 0.54
N SER A 288 -17.82 -13.45 0.12
CA SER A 288 -18.14 -12.02 0.18
C SER A 288 -19.13 -11.62 -0.91
N ASP A 289 -19.59 -10.36 -0.91
CA ASP A 289 -20.35 -9.80 -2.03
C ASP A 289 -19.57 -9.88 -3.35
N ALA A 290 -18.24 -9.66 -3.31
CA ALA A 290 -17.38 -9.81 -4.47
C ALA A 290 -17.27 -11.28 -4.92
N GLY A 291 -17.11 -12.22 -3.97
CA GLY A 291 -17.04 -13.65 -4.28
C GLY A 291 -18.35 -14.22 -4.81
N SER A 292 -19.49 -13.82 -4.24
CA SER A 292 -20.80 -14.23 -4.74
C SER A 292 -21.14 -13.61 -6.09
N SER A 293 -20.77 -12.34 -6.33
CA SER A 293 -20.87 -11.71 -7.66
C SER A 293 -20.02 -12.44 -8.70
N LEU A 294 -18.80 -12.87 -8.32
CA LEU A 294 -17.96 -13.70 -9.17
C LEU A 294 -18.64 -15.05 -9.46
N GLN A 295 -19.11 -15.77 -8.44
CA GLN A 295 -19.81 -17.05 -8.58
C GLN A 295 -20.98 -16.97 -9.58
N PHE A 296 -21.87 -15.99 -9.43
CA PHE A 296 -23.03 -15.84 -10.30
C PHE A 296 -22.67 -15.28 -11.68
N GLY A 297 -21.65 -14.43 -11.75
CA GLY A 297 -21.12 -13.97 -13.03
C GLY A 297 -20.50 -15.10 -13.85
N MET A 298 -19.82 -16.05 -13.19
CA MET A 298 -19.27 -17.25 -13.84
C MET A 298 -20.38 -18.13 -14.44
N GLN A 299 -21.47 -18.33 -13.70
CA GLN A 299 -22.66 -19.02 -14.21
C GLN A 299 -23.28 -18.29 -15.41
N ALA A 300 -23.35 -16.96 -15.38
CA ALA A 300 -23.83 -16.17 -16.50
C ALA A 300 -22.90 -16.22 -17.72
N ALA A 301 -21.58 -16.35 -17.50
CA ALA A 301 -20.62 -16.54 -18.58
C ALA A 301 -20.88 -17.86 -19.31
N ASP A 302 -21.19 -18.92 -18.56
CA ASP A 302 -21.49 -20.21 -19.14
C ASP A 302 -22.84 -20.24 -19.89
N ASP A 303 -23.85 -19.51 -19.40
CA ASP A 303 -25.09 -19.26 -20.17
C ASP A 303 -24.82 -18.49 -21.47
N TYR A 304 -23.91 -17.51 -21.43
CA TYR A 304 -23.50 -16.78 -22.62
C TYR A 304 -22.82 -17.71 -23.62
N LEU A 305 -21.88 -18.57 -23.18
CA LEU A 305 -21.25 -19.57 -24.05
C LEU A 305 -22.27 -20.52 -24.69
N ASN A 306 -23.28 -20.97 -23.93
CA ASN A 306 -24.38 -21.75 -24.48
C ASN A 306 -25.11 -20.99 -25.60
N SER A 307 -25.43 -19.71 -25.36
CA SER A 307 -26.19 -18.87 -26.30
C SER A 307 -25.47 -18.59 -27.62
N ILE A 308 -24.14 -18.67 -27.65
CA ILE A 308 -23.32 -18.43 -28.84
C ILE A 308 -22.85 -19.73 -29.52
N GLY A 309 -23.45 -20.88 -29.18
CA GLY A 309 -23.21 -22.15 -29.86
C GLY A 309 -22.23 -23.11 -29.16
N GLY A 310 -21.93 -22.91 -27.87
CA GLY A 310 -21.15 -23.88 -27.09
C GLY A 310 -21.84 -25.24 -26.91
N GLY A 311 -23.18 -25.27 -26.99
CA GLY A 311 -23.98 -26.49 -26.89
C GLY A 311 -24.43 -26.82 -25.46
N SER A 312 -25.12 -27.96 -25.30
CA SER A 312 -25.86 -28.31 -24.06
C SER A 312 -24.99 -28.64 -22.85
N SER A 313 -23.66 -28.70 -23.01
CA SER A 313 -22.72 -28.92 -21.90
C SER A 313 -22.29 -27.61 -21.20
N TYR A 314 -22.77 -26.47 -21.70
CA TYR A 314 -22.55 -25.12 -21.16
C TYR A 314 -23.87 -24.59 -20.60
N GLY A 315 -23.80 -23.83 -19.50
CA GLY A 315 -24.91 -23.10 -18.90
C GLY A 315 -24.92 -23.19 -17.37
N ASN A 316 -25.57 -22.23 -16.72
CA ASN A 316 -25.68 -22.19 -15.26
C ASN A 316 -26.30 -23.47 -14.68
N GLY A 317 -27.14 -24.14 -15.46
CA GLY A 317 -27.78 -25.39 -15.09
C GLY A 317 -26.79 -26.51 -14.81
N GLU A 318 -25.57 -26.44 -15.37
CA GLU A 318 -24.49 -27.43 -15.28
C GLU A 318 -23.57 -27.22 -14.07
N TYR A 319 -23.89 -26.28 -13.18
CA TYR A 319 -23.16 -26.06 -11.93
C TYR A 319 -23.66 -26.98 -10.83
N TYR A 320 -22.83 -27.30 -9.85
CA TYR A 320 -23.11 -28.27 -8.81
C TYR A 320 -22.80 -27.70 -7.43
N ILE A 321 -23.60 -28.11 -6.46
CA ILE A 321 -23.39 -27.86 -5.04
C ILE A 321 -23.31 -29.19 -4.29
N ALA A 322 -22.27 -29.37 -3.48
CA ALA A 322 -22.07 -30.55 -2.65
C ALA A 322 -21.62 -30.18 -1.23
N PHE A 323 -21.98 -31.03 -0.28
CA PHE A 323 -21.38 -31.13 1.04
C PHE A 323 -20.50 -32.36 1.06
N VAL A 324 -19.18 -32.18 1.14
CA VAL A 324 -18.24 -33.27 1.34
C VAL A 324 -18.01 -33.40 2.84
N GLY A 325 -18.61 -34.42 3.44
CA GLY A 325 -18.84 -34.54 4.89
C GLY A 325 -20.22 -34.04 5.31
N THR A 326 -20.52 -34.20 6.60
CA THR A 326 -21.80 -33.77 7.18
C THR A 326 -21.68 -32.35 7.70
N PRO A 327 -22.50 -31.38 7.23
CA PRO A 327 -22.49 -30.03 7.76
C PRO A 327 -22.75 -30.01 9.27
N THR A 328 -21.84 -29.36 10.00
CA THR A 328 -22.00 -29.08 11.43
C THR A 328 -21.41 -27.69 11.72
N SER A 329 -21.82 -27.09 12.84
CA SER A 329 -21.28 -25.79 13.26
C SER A 329 -19.86 -25.88 13.83
N THR A 330 -19.41 -27.07 14.25
CA THR A 330 -18.15 -27.28 14.96
C THR A 330 -17.20 -28.27 14.30
N GLY A 331 -17.71 -29.18 13.47
CA GLY A 331 -16.94 -30.25 12.83
C GLY A 331 -16.52 -29.90 11.40
N PHE A 332 -15.72 -30.81 10.85
CA PHE A 332 -15.15 -30.66 9.51
C PHE A 332 -16.15 -31.01 8.40
N TRP A 333 -16.31 -30.13 7.42
CA TRP A 333 -17.00 -30.40 6.16
C TRP A 333 -16.56 -29.39 5.08
N ILE A 334 -16.78 -29.71 3.82
CA ILE A 334 -16.45 -28.83 2.69
C ILE A 334 -17.73 -28.49 1.94
N LEU A 335 -18.01 -27.20 1.81
CA LEU A 335 -18.93 -26.70 0.78
C LEU A 335 -18.18 -26.69 -0.55
N GLN A 336 -18.60 -27.56 -1.46
CA GLN A 336 -18.04 -27.63 -2.80
C GLN A 336 -19.01 -26.99 -3.79
N LEU A 337 -18.56 -25.94 -4.47
CA LEU A 337 -19.29 -25.28 -5.54
C LEU A 337 -18.50 -25.47 -6.82
N THR A 338 -19.03 -26.20 -7.79
CA THR A 338 -18.27 -26.52 -9.01
C THR A 338 -19.08 -26.30 -10.27
N GLY A 339 -18.40 -26.13 -11.40
CA GLY A 339 -19.00 -26.04 -12.72
C GLY A 339 -17.90 -25.93 -13.78
N HIS A 340 -18.30 -25.79 -15.03
CA HIS A 340 -17.36 -25.38 -16.07
C HIS A 340 -16.72 -24.05 -15.63
N HIS A 341 -15.38 -24.01 -15.62
CA HIS A 341 -14.57 -22.88 -15.16
C HIS A 341 -14.67 -22.45 -13.70
N LEU A 342 -15.32 -23.19 -12.81
CA LEU A 342 -15.46 -22.75 -11.42
C LEU A 342 -15.29 -23.89 -10.45
N THR A 343 -14.47 -23.69 -9.43
CA THR A 343 -14.41 -24.56 -8.26
C THR A 343 -14.07 -23.75 -7.03
N TRP A 344 -14.96 -23.82 -6.04
CA TRP A 344 -14.68 -23.44 -4.66
C TRP A 344 -14.69 -24.69 -3.79
N ASN A 345 -13.61 -24.93 -3.04
CA ASN A 345 -13.56 -25.94 -1.99
C ASN A 345 -13.45 -25.23 -0.64
N ILE A 346 -14.60 -24.87 -0.06
CA ILE A 346 -14.66 -24.08 1.16
C ILE A 346 -14.81 -25.02 2.34
N ALA A 347 -13.69 -25.33 3.00
CA ALA A 347 -13.66 -26.15 4.20
C ALA A 347 -14.04 -25.34 5.43
N PHE A 348 -14.88 -25.92 6.30
CA PHE A 348 -15.24 -25.44 7.62
C PHE A 348 -14.81 -26.47 8.65
N ASN A 349 -14.31 -26.05 9.82
CA ASN A 349 -13.95 -26.93 10.93
C ASN A 349 -14.28 -26.32 12.32
N GLY A 350 -15.35 -25.51 12.38
CA GLY A 350 -15.82 -24.81 13.58
C GLY A 350 -14.99 -23.62 14.03
N SER A 351 -13.67 -23.76 14.05
CA SER A 351 -12.73 -22.73 14.53
C SER A 351 -11.97 -22.02 13.41
N TYR A 352 -11.93 -22.60 12.21
CA TYR A 352 -11.32 -22.01 11.03
C TYR A 352 -12.08 -22.42 9.76
N LYS A 353 -11.95 -21.58 8.73
CA LYS A 353 -12.37 -21.87 7.36
C LYS A 353 -11.13 -21.84 6.48
N SER A 354 -11.08 -22.74 5.51
CA SER A 354 -10.10 -22.67 4.45
C SER A 354 -10.80 -22.63 3.09
N PRO A 355 -10.60 -21.58 2.28
CA PRO A 355 -11.33 -21.41 1.04
C PRO A 355 -10.69 -22.14 -0.15
N THR A 356 -9.53 -22.76 0.04
CA THR A 356 -8.71 -23.29 -1.05
C THR A 356 -8.79 -24.82 -1.16
N PRO A 357 -8.57 -25.40 -2.35
CA PRO A 357 -8.23 -24.72 -3.60
C PRO A 357 -9.42 -24.01 -4.26
N VAL A 358 -9.13 -22.87 -4.88
CA VAL A 358 -10.05 -22.10 -5.73
C VAL A 358 -9.54 -22.16 -7.16
N PHE A 359 -10.34 -22.72 -8.07
CA PHE A 359 -10.06 -22.66 -9.51
C PHE A 359 -11.08 -21.74 -10.18
N LEU A 360 -10.58 -20.83 -11.00
CA LEU A 360 -11.39 -19.99 -11.87
C LEU A 360 -10.84 -20.11 -13.30
N GLY A 361 -11.69 -20.45 -14.26
CA GLY A 361 -11.47 -20.15 -15.67
C GLY A 361 -12.37 -19.01 -16.09
N ILE A 362 -12.22 -18.41 -17.28
CA ILE A 362 -13.32 -17.63 -17.86
C ILE A 362 -13.18 -17.47 -19.37
N GLU A 363 -14.33 -17.57 -20.02
CA GLU A 363 -14.57 -17.25 -21.42
C GLU A 363 -16.03 -16.73 -21.53
N PRO A 364 -16.31 -15.57 -22.13
CA PRO A 364 -15.38 -14.63 -22.79
C PRO A 364 -14.46 -13.90 -21.80
N LYS A 365 -13.35 -13.34 -22.30
CA LYS A 365 -12.27 -12.82 -21.44
C LYS A 365 -12.66 -11.60 -20.60
N GLY A 366 -13.60 -10.80 -21.10
CA GLY A 366 -14.02 -9.52 -20.51
C GLY A 366 -15.54 -9.41 -20.37
N SER A 367 -16.04 -8.19 -20.29
CA SER A 367 -17.47 -7.95 -20.06
C SER A 367 -18.35 -8.51 -21.18
N PHE A 368 -19.49 -9.09 -20.81
CA PHE A 368 -20.49 -9.60 -21.74
C PHE A 368 -21.90 -9.27 -21.23
N THR A 369 -22.88 -9.26 -22.14
CA THR A 369 -24.28 -8.98 -21.81
C THR A 369 -25.14 -10.17 -22.16
N ILE A 370 -25.93 -10.64 -21.19
CA ILE A 370 -26.95 -11.67 -21.38
C ILE A 370 -28.22 -11.26 -20.64
N ASN A 371 -29.38 -11.44 -21.29
CA ASN A 371 -30.69 -11.05 -20.74
C ASN A 371 -30.77 -9.59 -20.24
N GLY A 372 -30.05 -8.67 -20.90
CA GLY A 372 -30.01 -7.25 -20.55
C GLY A 372 -29.15 -6.88 -19.35
N VAL A 373 -28.44 -7.84 -18.74
CA VAL A 373 -27.50 -7.60 -17.63
C VAL A 373 -26.07 -7.78 -18.13
N THR A 374 -25.20 -6.82 -17.78
CA THR A 374 -23.77 -6.88 -18.11
C THR A 374 -23.00 -7.46 -16.94
N TYR A 375 -22.19 -8.48 -17.22
CA TYR A 375 -21.35 -9.16 -16.25
C TYR A 375 -19.88 -8.97 -16.63
N ASP A 376 -19.02 -8.86 -15.62
CA ASP A 376 -17.58 -8.91 -15.80
C ASP A 376 -16.92 -9.70 -14.65
N PRO A 377 -17.12 -11.03 -14.61
CA PRO A 377 -16.55 -11.85 -13.55
C PRO A 377 -15.03 -11.83 -13.67
N MET A 378 -14.32 -12.00 -12.56
CA MET A 378 -12.84 -11.95 -12.51
C MET A 378 -12.17 -10.61 -12.84
N ALA A 379 -12.90 -9.49 -12.98
CA ALA A 379 -12.31 -8.20 -13.34
C ALA A 379 -11.15 -7.76 -12.43
N ALA A 380 -11.30 -7.96 -11.11
CA ALA A 380 -10.26 -7.65 -10.13
C ALA A 380 -9.00 -8.52 -10.31
N GLN A 381 -9.18 -9.83 -10.49
CA GLN A 381 -8.08 -10.78 -10.68
C GLN A 381 -7.34 -10.48 -11.98
N ARG A 382 -8.05 -10.27 -13.10
CA ARG A 382 -7.44 -9.93 -14.39
C ARG A 382 -6.64 -8.64 -14.32
N THR A 383 -7.24 -7.57 -13.77
CA THR A 383 -6.59 -6.26 -13.68
C THR A 383 -5.33 -6.32 -12.82
N ALA A 384 -5.41 -6.96 -11.66
CA ALA A 384 -4.29 -7.04 -10.74
C ALA A 384 -3.15 -7.92 -11.29
N MET A 385 -3.46 -9.06 -11.91
CA MET A 385 -2.46 -9.92 -12.53
C MET A 385 -1.84 -9.25 -13.76
N ALA A 386 -2.62 -8.61 -14.64
CA ALA A 386 -2.08 -7.86 -15.78
C ALA A 386 -1.13 -6.74 -15.34
N SER A 387 -1.51 -5.98 -14.31
CA SER A 387 -0.69 -4.89 -13.79
C SER A 387 0.62 -5.41 -13.18
N LEU A 388 0.55 -6.47 -12.36
CA LEU A 388 1.74 -7.11 -11.81
C LEU A 388 2.64 -7.65 -12.93
N GLY A 389 2.11 -8.43 -13.85
CA GLY A 389 2.91 -9.03 -14.92
C GLY A 389 3.60 -8.00 -15.80
N ALA A 390 2.90 -6.91 -16.15
CA ALA A 390 3.49 -5.82 -16.91
C ALA A 390 4.69 -5.19 -16.16
N ALA A 391 4.56 -4.97 -14.85
CA ALA A 391 5.66 -4.50 -14.01
C ALA A 391 6.83 -5.49 -13.95
N LEU A 392 6.55 -6.79 -13.84
CA LEU A 392 7.58 -7.83 -13.79
C LEU A 392 8.45 -7.90 -15.04
N THR A 393 7.98 -7.40 -16.20
CA THR A 393 8.79 -7.36 -17.43
C THR A 393 10.07 -6.53 -17.30
N ALA A 394 10.11 -5.57 -16.36
CA ALA A 394 11.30 -4.79 -16.04
C ALA A 394 12.37 -5.57 -15.25
N TYR A 395 12.04 -6.77 -14.74
CA TYR A 395 12.90 -7.57 -13.87
C TYR A 395 13.28 -8.89 -14.55
N SER A 396 14.52 -8.98 -15.05
CA SER A 396 15.02 -10.18 -15.74
C SER A 396 14.93 -11.44 -14.87
N GLY A 397 15.15 -11.32 -13.55
CA GLY A 397 15.04 -12.41 -12.58
C GLY A 397 13.61 -12.92 -12.34
N ALA A 398 12.57 -12.18 -12.79
CA ALA A 398 11.19 -12.63 -12.68
C ALA A 398 10.75 -13.50 -13.86
N LYS A 399 11.51 -13.52 -14.96
CA LYS A 399 11.14 -14.26 -16.17
C LYS A 399 11.46 -15.76 -16.03
N LEU A 400 10.45 -16.60 -16.13
CA LEU A 400 10.60 -18.05 -16.14
C LEU A 400 11.04 -18.54 -17.52
N SER A 401 11.91 -19.55 -17.54
CA SER A 401 12.25 -20.30 -18.74
C SER A 401 11.17 -21.33 -19.05
N GLY A 402 10.61 -21.30 -20.26
CA GLY A 402 9.65 -22.30 -20.73
C GLY A 402 8.37 -21.70 -21.31
N THR A 403 7.48 -22.59 -21.77
CA THR A 403 6.15 -22.25 -22.28
C THR A 403 5.10 -22.86 -21.36
N TYR A 404 4.10 -22.06 -21.01
CA TYR A 404 3.05 -22.45 -20.06
C TYR A 404 1.72 -22.53 -20.81
N ALA A 405 1.30 -23.75 -21.17
CA ALA A 405 0.03 -23.97 -21.83
C ALA A 405 -1.17 -23.89 -20.87
N ASP A 406 -0.93 -24.08 -19.57
CA ASP A 406 -1.93 -23.99 -18.51
C ASP A 406 -1.25 -23.67 -17.16
N ILE A 407 -2.05 -23.53 -16.10
CA ILE A 407 -1.63 -23.53 -14.70
C ILE A 407 -1.07 -24.90 -14.28
N LEU A 408 -0.11 -24.92 -13.36
CA LEU A 408 0.58 -26.14 -12.95
C LEU A 408 -0.27 -26.98 -11.98
N PHE A 409 -0.99 -26.33 -11.07
CA PHE A 409 -1.72 -26.98 -9.98
C PHE A 409 -3.25 -26.81 -10.06
N GLY A 410 -3.76 -26.94 -11.28
CA GLY A 410 -5.19 -26.92 -11.62
C GLY A 410 -5.91 -28.27 -11.52
N ALA A 411 -7.16 -28.29 -12.00
CA ALA A 411 -8.01 -29.48 -12.04
C ALA A 411 -7.37 -30.70 -12.72
N ASN A 412 -6.58 -30.46 -13.77
CA ASN A 412 -6.05 -31.52 -14.65
C ASN A 412 -4.53 -31.71 -14.53
N GLY A 413 -3.86 -31.06 -13.56
CA GLY A 413 -2.44 -31.23 -13.25
C GLY A 413 -1.52 -31.44 -14.45
N SER A 414 -1.22 -30.39 -15.23
CA SER A 414 -0.19 -30.48 -16.26
C SER A 414 1.19 -30.57 -15.61
N GLY A 415 1.63 -31.79 -15.30
CA GLY A 415 2.95 -32.03 -14.68
C GLY A 415 3.21 -33.40 -14.06
N GLY A 416 2.33 -34.39 -14.23
CA GLY A 416 2.55 -35.74 -13.69
C GLY A 416 2.43 -35.86 -12.16
N GLY A 417 1.95 -34.82 -11.49
CA GLY A 417 1.58 -34.81 -10.07
C GLY A 417 0.06 -34.71 -9.88
N ASP A 418 -0.39 -35.03 -8.67
CA ASP A 418 -1.76 -34.80 -8.22
C ASP A 418 -2.07 -33.30 -8.17
N GLY A 419 -2.45 -32.71 -9.32
CA GLY A 419 -2.72 -31.28 -9.45
C GLY A 419 -3.89 -30.80 -8.60
N THR A 420 -4.79 -31.70 -8.18
CA THR A 420 -5.90 -31.36 -7.28
C THR A 420 -5.46 -31.34 -5.82
N CYS A 421 -4.41 -32.08 -5.44
CA CYS A 421 -3.82 -32.11 -4.11
C CYS A 421 -2.29 -32.28 -4.17
N PRO A 422 -1.54 -31.20 -4.49
CA PRO A 422 -0.12 -31.32 -4.76
C PRO A 422 0.67 -31.68 -3.50
N ARG A 423 1.35 -32.83 -3.54
CA ARG A 423 2.26 -33.29 -2.47
C ARG A 423 3.53 -32.43 -2.36
N SER A 424 3.89 -31.75 -3.44
CA SER A 424 4.98 -30.79 -3.47
C SER A 424 4.69 -29.69 -4.47
N TYR A 425 4.95 -28.46 -4.05
CA TYR A 425 4.96 -27.27 -4.91
C TYR A 425 6.32 -27.08 -5.62
N SER A 426 7.31 -27.98 -5.36
CA SER A 426 8.73 -27.80 -5.71
C SER A 426 9.13 -28.27 -7.12
N SER A 427 8.20 -28.68 -8.00
CA SER A 427 8.55 -29.10 -9.37
C SER A 427 8.99 -27.94 -10.28
N VAL A 428 8.94 -26.70 -9.79
CA VAL A 428 9.43 -25.51 -10.50
C VAL A 428 10.89 -25.27 -10.17
N THR A 429 11.76 -25.49 -11.15
CA THR A 429 13.23 -25.34 -11.07
C THR A 429 13.70 -23.91 -10.79
N THR A 430 12.80 -22.92 -10.82
CA THR A 430 13.07 -21.52 -10.43
C THR A 430 11.84 -20.90 -9.75
N HIS A 431 12.02 -20.33 -8.55
CA HIS A 431 10.95 -19.62 -7.81
C HIS A 431 10.52 -18.32 -8.48
N GLY A 432 11.43 -17.68 -9.24
CA GLY A 432 11.27 -16.35 -9.81
C GLY A 432 12.06 -15.31 -9.02
N LEU A 433 11.60 -14.06 -9.04
CA LEU A 433 12.23 -12.95 -8.33
C LEU A 433 11.70 -12.88 -6.89
N PRO A 434 12.56 -12.73 -5.86
CA PRO A 434 12.11 -12.41 -4.52
C PRO A 434 11.28 -11.12 -4.50
N TYR A 435 10.13 -11.12 -3.84
CA TYR A 435 9.27 -9.95 -3.65
C TYR A 435 10.03 -8.76 -3.07
N SER A 436 10.98 -9.02 -2.16
CA SER A 436 11.85 -7.99 -1.56
C SER A 436 12.74 -7.25 -2.55
N SER A 437 12.94 -7.78 -3.76
CA SER A 437 13.72 -7.15 -4.83
C SER A 437 12.90 -6.19 -5.70
N LEU A 438 11.58 -6.16 -5.54
CA LEU A 438 10.69 -5.24 -6.25
C LEU A 438 10.76 -3.83 -5.67
N SER A 439 10.50 -2.83 -6.51
CA SER A 439 10.21 -1.46 -6.07
C SER A 439 8.99 -1.42 -5.14
N ALA A 440 8.87 -0.40 -4.29
CA ALA A 440 7.71 -0.26 -3.39
C ALA A 440 6.36 -0.20 -4.15
N ALA A 441 6.36 0.37 -5.36
CA ALA A 441 5.18 0.41 -6.23
C ALA A 441 4.81 -0.99 -6.75
N ASP A 442 5.79 -1.76 -7.21
CA ASP A 442 5.54 -3.11 -7.76
C ASP A 442 5.23 -4.13 -6.66
N GLN A 443 5.78 -3.92 -5.46
CA GLN A 443 5.36 -4.60 -4.24
C GLN A 443 3.87 -4.40 -3.97
N ALA A 444 3.35 -3.17 -4.10
CA ALA A 444 1.93 -2.89 -3.94
C ALA A 444 1.07 -3.61 -5.00
N LEU A 445 1.57 -3.76 -6.23
CA LEU A 445 0.88 -4.54 -7.28
C LEU A 445 0.80 -6.02 -6.92
N ALA A 446 1.88 -6.62 -6.41
CA ALA A 446 1.86 -8.01 -5.93
C ALA A 446 0.86 -8.20 -4.78
N GLN A 447 0.82 -7.28 -3.81
CA GLN A 447 -0.18 -7.32 -2.74
C GLN A 447 -1.61 -7.14 -3.26
N ALA A 448 -1.83 -6.27 -4.25
CA ALA A 448 -3.13 -6.06 -4.88
C ALA A 448 -3.62 -7.34 -5.58
N ALA A 449 -2.73 -8.05 -6.27
CA ALA A 449 -3.03 -9.35 -6.85
C ALA A 449 -3.46 -10.36 -5.78
N ILE A 450 -2.76 -10.46 -4.66
CA ILE A 450 -3.15 -11.34 -3.54
C ILE A 450 -4.56 -10.97 -3.02
N ARG A 451 -4.82 -9.68 -2.79
CA ARG A 451 -6.12 -9.18 -2.30
C ARG A 451 -7.26 -9.48 -3.26
N ALA A 452 -7.03 -9.47 -4.57
CA ALA A 452 -8.06 -9.78 -5.57
C ALA A 452 -8.66 -11.18 -5.39
N TYR A 453 -7.87 -12.16 -4.94
CA TYR A 453 -8.36 -13.51 -4.63
C TYR A 453 -8.92 -13.58 -3.22
N VAL A 454 -8.18 -13.10 -2.23
CA VAL A 454 -8.55 -13.27 -0.82
C VAL A 454 -9.85 -12.54 -0.48
N ASN A 455 -10.10 -11.36 -1.05
CA ASN A 455 -11.31 -10.58 -0.79
C ASN A 455 -12.59 -11.16 -1.44
N THR A 456 -12.49 -12.27 -2.20
CA THR A 456 -13.67 -13.07 -2.58
C THR A 456 -14.25 -13.84 -1.39
N GLN A 457 -13.48 -13.96 -0.31
CA GLN A 457 -13.91 -14.60 0.92
C GLN A 457 -14.59 -13.58 1.82
N ALA A 458 -15.54 -14.05 2.62
CA ALA A 458 -16.15 -13.23 3.65
C ALA A 458 -15.09 -12.60 4.58
N THR A 459 -15.34 -11.35 4.95
CA THR A 459 -14.35 -10.37 5.42
C THR A 459 -13.44 -10.88 6.54
N GLU A 460 -13.99 -11.57 7.53
CA GLU A 460 -13.24 -12.10 8.66
C GLU A 460 -12.15 -13.08 8.24
N TYR A 461 -12.42 -13.96 7.27
CA TYR A 461 -11.43 -14.91 6.76
C TYR A 461 -10.47 -14.26 5.80
N ALA A 462 -10.95 -13.29 5.02
CA ALA A 462 -10.08 -12.51 4.16
C ALA A 462 -9.01 -11.80 5.01
N ASN A 463 -9.38 -11.23 6.15
CA ASN A 463 -8.45 -10.58 7.07
C ASN A 463 -7.40 -11.55 7.64
N ASP A 464 -7.81 -12.73 8.11
CA ASP A 464 -6.88 -13.74 8.64
C ASP A 464 -5.88 -14.23 7.58
N LEU A 465 -6.37 -14.50 6.36
CA LEU A 465 -5.53 -14.94 5.24
C LEU A 465 -4.60 -13.82 4.76
N LEU A 466 -5.08 -12.58 4.68
CA LEU A 466 -4.23 -11.43 4.34
C LEU A 466 -3.18 -11.18 5.41
N GLY A 467 -3.51 -11.31 6.70
CA GLY A 467 -2.54 -11.25 7.78
C GLY A 467 -1.45 -12.31 7.66
N ALA A 468 -1.82 -13.53 7.26
CA ALA A 468 -0.86 -14.60 7.02
C ALA A 468 0.00 -14.36 5.77
N TYR A 469 -0.61 -14.00 4.64
CA TYR A 469 0.08 -13.87 3.35
C TYR A 469 0.88 -12.59 3.19
N LEU A 470 0.43 -11.49 3.81
CA LEU A 470 1.02 -10.16 3.67
C LEU A 470 1.84 -9.73 4.90
N SER A 471 2.06 -10.62 5.87
CA SER A 471 3.03 -10.37 6.94
C SER A 471 4.42 -10.12 6.38
N SER A 472 5.22 -9.29 7.06
CA SER A 472 6.61 -9.03 6.66
C SER A 472 7.44 -10.33 6.53
N THR A 473 7.22 -11.30 7.42
CA THR A 473 7.84 -12.61 7.37
C THR A 473 7.43 -13.40 6.13
N ALA A 474 6.15 -13.43 5.78
CA ALA A 474 5.67 -14.14 4.60
C ALA A 474 6.17 -13.47 3.31
N LEU A 475 6.10 -12.14 3.23
CA LEU A 475 6.54 -11.37 2.07
C LEU A 475 8.06 -11.47 1.84
N ALA A 476 8.87 -11.58 2.91
CA ALA A 476 10.31 -11.83 2.79
C ALA A 476 10.66 -13.18 2.12
N GLN A 477 9.71 -14.13 2.14
CA GLN A 477 9.83 -15.45 1.53
C GLN A 477 8.89 -15.61 0.32
N THR A 478 8.33 -14.51 -0.19
CA THR A 478 7.46 -14.51 -1.35
C THR A 478 8.27 -14.25 -2.61
N TYR A 479 7.92 -14.95 -3.69
CA TYR A 479 8.49 -14.84 -5.02
C TYR A 479 7.40 -14.55 -6.03
N VAL A 480 7.76 -13.78 -7.04
CA VAL A 480 6.91 -13.42 -8.17
C VAL A 480 7.58 -13.82 -9.46
N ALA A 481 6.79 -14.28 -10.42
CA ALA A 481 7.33 -14.74 -11.67
C ALA A 481 6.35 -14.53 -12.82
N TYR A 482 6.88 -14.41 -14.04
CA TYR A 482 6.08 -14.37 -15.26
C TYR A 482 6.71 -15.20 -16.38
N ALA A 483 5.90 -15.59 -17.36
CA ALA A 483 6.34 -16.11 -18.66
C ALA A 483 5.54 -15.46 -19.79
N GLY A 484 6.02 -15.62 -21.02
CA GLY A 484 5.40 -14.99 -22.19
C GLY A 484 5.69 -13.48 -22.27
N SER A 485 4.67 -12.72 -22.66
CA SER A 485 4.70 -11.26 -22.77
C SER A 485 4.60 -10.53 -21.42
N GLY A 486 4.07 -11.20 -20.39
CA GLY A 486 3.82 -10.63 -19.07
C GLY A 486 2.54 -9.79 -18.97
N THR A 487 1.76 -9.61 -20.03
CA THR A 487 0.58 -8.72 -20.01
C THR A 487 -0.76 -9.44 -19.84
N VAL A 488 -0.76 -10.78 -19.77
CA VAL A 488 -1.96 -11.65 -19.79
C VAL A 488 -2.91 -11.34 -20.96
N THR A 489 -2.31 -10.99 -22.10
CA THR A 489 -3.03 -10.67 -23.35
C THR A 489 -2.58 -11.53 -24.52
N THR A 490 -1.70 -12.50 -24.31
CA THR A 490 -1.22 -13.40 -25.36
C THR A 490 -1.24 -14.83 -24.87
N ASN A 491 -1.77 -15.77 -25.66
CA ASN A 491 -1.74 -17.19 -25.35
C ASN A 491 -0.34 -17.65 -24.89
N GLY A 492 -0.28 -18.35 -23.76
CA GLY A 492 0.98 -18.76 -23.11
C GLY A 492 1.57 -17.74 -22.13
N ASP A 493 0.94 -16.57 -21.94
CA ASP A 493 1.25 -15.72 -20.79
C ASP A 493 0.92 -16.45 -19.49
N TYR A 494 1.80 -16.31 -18.51
CA TYR A 494 1.67 -16.93 -17.20
C TYR A 494 2.25 -16.01 -16.13
N ILE A 495 1.59 -15.93 -14.98
CA ILE A 495 2.04 -15.18 -13.82
C ILE A 495 1.87 -16.06 -12.58
N ARG A 496 2.88 -16.06 -11.71
CA ARG A 496 2.84 -16.77 -10.43
C ARG A 496 3.23 -15.87 -9.27
N ILE A 497 2.49 -16.02 -8.17
CA ILE A 497 2.86 -15.52 -6.85
C ILE A 497 3.00 -16.72 -5.93
N GLU A 498 4.18 -16.92 -5.38
CA GLU A 498 4.49 -18.03 -4.50
C GLU A 498 5.00 -17.49 -3.17
N GLY A 499 4.38 -17.88 -2.06
CA GLY A 499 4.88 -17.64 -0.71
C GLY A 499 4.96 -18.91 0.13
N PRO A 500 5.22 -18.78 1.44
CA PRO A 500 5.29 -19.93 2.35
C PRO A 500 3.97 -20.70 2.45
N ARG A 501 2.86 -19.96 2.51
CA ARG A 501 1.49 -20.51 2.44
C ARG A 501 0.85 -20.30 1.09
N LEU A 502 1.16 -19.19 0.42
CA LEU A 502 0.42 -18.75 -0.74
C LEU A 502 0.90 -19.43 -2.03
N TRP A 503 -0.04 -19.77 -2.89
CA TRP A 503 0.25 -20.10 -4.28
C TRP A 503 -0.86 -19.58 -5.19
N ILE A 504 -0.55 -18.65 -6.08
CA ILE A 504 -1.47 -18.13 -7.10
C ILE A 504 -0.82 -18.29 -8.47
N GLU A 505 -1.57 -18.82 -9.43
CA GLU A 505 -1.16 -18.87 -10.84
C GLU A 505 -2.25 -18.25 -11.70
N PHE A 506 -1.85 -17.59 -12.78
CA PHE A 506 -2.76 -17.07 -13.78
C PHE A 506 -2.15 -17.34 -15.16
N SER A 507 -2.89 -18.07 -16.00
CA SER A 507 -2.47 -18.49 -17.32
C SER A 507 -3.49 -18.06 -18.37
N THR A 508 -3.00 -17.79 -19.57
CA THR A 508 -3.81 -17.47 -20.73
C THR A 508 -3.74 -18.59 -21.76
N GLN A 509 -4.90 -19.02 -22.23
CA GLN A 509 -5.08 -20.00 -23.27
C GLN A 509 -5.84 -19.41 -24.46
N ARG A 510 -5.87 -20.13 -25.57
CA ARG A 510 -6.76 -19.81 -26.69
C ARG A 510 -8.20 -20.16 -26.33
N GLY A 511 -9.14 -19.27 -26.64
CA GLY A 511 -10.58 -19.52 -26.49
C GLY A 511 -11.05 -20.79 -27.20
N VAL A 512 -11.99 -21.48 -26.58
CA VAL A 512 -12.56 -22.74 -27.11
C VAL A 512 -13.81 -22.45 -27.93
N ILE A 513 -14.71 -21.63 -27.40
CA ILE A 513 -15.97 -21.23 -28.06
C ILE A 513 -15.79 -19.90 -28.79
N VAL A 514 -15.17 -18.93 -28.13
CA VAL A 514 -14.71 -17.64 -28.66
C VAL A 514 -13.27 -17.80 -29.16
N GLN A 515 -13.11 -18.54 -30.26
CA GLN A 515 -11.80 -19.02 -30.77
C GLN A 515 -10.76 -17.94 -31.14
N ASN A 516 -11.21 -16.69 -31.30
CA ASN A 516 -10.39 -15.52 -31.62
C ASN A 516 -10.08 -14.66 -30.38
N ASP A 517 -10.43 -15.13 -29.19
CA ASP A 517 -10.17 -14.45 -27.92
C ASP A 517 -9.33 -15.32 -26.98
N ILE A 518 -8.97 -14.73 -25.84
CA ILE A 518 -8.19 -15.38 -24.80
C ILE A 518 -9.11 -15.95 -23.74
N HIS A 519 -8.72 -17.10 -23.24
CA HIS A 519 -9.37 -17.80 -22.16
C HIS A 519 -8.43 -17.79 -20.97
N TYR A 520 -8.92 -17.39 -19.80
CA TYR A 520 -8.08 -17.36 -18.60
C TYR A 520 -8.28 -18.61 -17.76
N HIS A 521 -7.20 -19.13 -17.20
CA HIS A 521 -7.23 -20.09 -16.10
C HIS A 521 -6.42 -19.54 -14.94
N THR A 522 -6.92 -19.71 -13.73
CA THR A 522 -6.22 -19.32 -12.51
C THR A 522 -6.54 -20.26 -11.37
N ILE A 523 -5.55 -20.46 -10.50
CA ILE A 523 -5.72 -21.18 -9.25
C ILE A 523 -5.19 -20.33 -8.11
N TRP A 524 -5.92 -20.34 -6.99
CA TRP A 524 -5.42 -19.88 -5.70
C TRP A 524 -5.45 -21.05 -4.71
N ARG A 525 -4.29 -21.30 -4.12
CA ARG A 525 -4.06 -22.36 -3.13
C ARG A 525 -3.40 -21.80 -1.88
N ASP A 526 -3.71 -22.45 -0.77
CA ASP A 526 -2.97 -22.32 0.48
C ASP A 526 -2.27 -23.66 0.71
N LYS A 527 -0.94 -23.66 0.66
CA LYS A 527 -0.10 -24.85 0.81
C LYS A 527 -0.38 -25.62 2.11
N PHE A 528 -0.88 -24.95 3.16
CA PHE A 528 -1.31 -25.59 4.42
C PHE A 528 -2.83 -25.61 4.60
N GLY A 529 -3.56 -24.79 3.86
CA GLY A 529 -5.01 -24.64 3.98
C GLY A 529 -5.80 -25.53 3.03
N ASP A 530 -5.24 -26.04 1.94
CA ASP A 530 -6.01 -26.76 0.93
C ASP A 530 -6.87 -27.90 1.52
N TYR A 531 -8.17 -27.85 1.22
CA TYR A 531 -9.21 -28.72 1.75
C TYR A 531 -9.23 -28.75 3.30
N GLY A 532 -9.01 -27.60 3.92
CA GLY A 532 -8.86 -27.46 5.37
C GLY A 532 -7.64 -28.20 5.92
N GLY A 533 -6.51 -28.11 5.20
CA GLY A 533 -5.24 -28.72 5.60
C GLY A 533 -5.24 -30.24 5.53
N LYS A 534 -6.08 -30.81 4.66
CA LYS A 534 -6.18 -32.26 4.45
C LYS A 534 -5.35 -32.75 3.26
N CYS A 535 -4.67 -31.83 2.57
CA CYS A 535 -3.75 -32.14 1.46
C CYS A 535 -2.28 -32.30 1.85
N VAL A 536 -1.92 -32.10 3.12
CA VAL A 536 -0.55 -32.28 3.61
C VAL A 536 -0.35 -33.73 4.07
N ASN A 537 0.63 -34.41 3.47
CA ASN A 537 1.21 -35.66 3.96
C ASN A 537 2.52 -35.36 4.69
#